data_AF-A0A2Z4U7E5-F1
#
_entry.id   AF-A0A2Z4U7E5-F1
#
_cell.length_a   1.000
_cell.length_b   1.000
_cell.length_c   1.000
_cell.angle_alpha   90.00
_cell.angle_beta   90.00
_cell.angle_gamma   90.00
#
_symmetry.space_group_name_H-M   'P 1'
#
loop_
_entity.id
_entity.type
_entity.pdbx_description
1 polymer ?
#
loop_
_entity_poly.entity_id
_entity_poly.type
_entity_poly.pdbx_seq_one_letter_code
_entity_poly.pdbx_strand_id
1 'polypeptide(L)'
;MKKYLFFLFMAVLLLLDGFVLIFFYQTTAAPPSYYICFWAVLAVTLLFLLYWIFFRKKLRADIKRYIPFCCTLAILLLSLLPLYSGIRDLTAKSNPEEATLTQVEFSKTKHTLFGISLGNTYCMEGTDPWDKKVSIAVTKKEFDTYSYLQPKGSLDKDSPEIRYKYAPDSKFIVKYLPVSKKAVHVLETTPSPLTYKTNVSKEIQAEITKITDSSTIEASITADNDAYGLKKGDAVILNGSMTILYPYNVQGFYEFKEGDQIYFNTESIEDGDTPILHVSVLNLQTEDAK
;
A
#
# COMPACT_ATOMS: atom_id res chain seq x y z
N MET A 1 3.82 40.25 28.56
CA MET A 1 3.79 38.79 28.28
C MET A 1 2.44 38.22 27.83
N LYS A 2 1.26 38.57 28.42
CA LYS A 2 -0.04 37.96 28.03
C LYS A 2 -0.50 38.13 26.57
N LYS A 3 -0.04 39.15 25.84
CA LYS A 3 -0.53 39.45 24.46
C LYS A 3 0.01 38.50 23.39
N TYR A 4 1.22 37.96 23.56
CA TYR A 4 1.86 37.08 22.57
C TYR A 4 1.51 35.61 22.76
N LEU A 5 1.13 35.22 23.99
CA LEU A 5 0.70 33.87 24.31
C LEU A 5 -0.49 33.41 23.44
N PHE A 6 -1.41 34.33 23.15
CA PHE A 6 -2.58 34.06 22.31
C PHE A 6 -2.19 33.72 20.87
N PHE A 7 -1.34 34.54 20.25
CA PHE A 7 -0.86 34.30 18.89
C PHE A 7 -0.06 33.02 18.80
N LEU A 8 0.79 32.77 19.80
CA LEU A 8 1.55 31.54 19.90
C LEU A 8 0.64 30.31 19.97
N PHE A 9 -0.39 30.35 20.83
CA PHE A 9 -1.34 29.25 21.00
C PHE A 9 -2.07 28.91 19.68
N MET A 10 -2.56 29.94 18.98
CA MET A 10 -3.28 29.79 17.71
C MET A 10 -2.37 29.23 16.61
N ALA A 11 -1.13 29.73 16.55
CA ALA A 11 -0.13 29.23 15.61
C ALA A 11 0.23 27.77 15.90
N VAL A 12 0.39 27.39 17.17
CA VAL A 12 0.67 26.00 17.57
C VAL A 12 -0.47 25.07 17.16
N LEU A 13 -1.72 25.44 17.40
CA LEU A 13 -2.87 24.62 16.98
C LEU A 13 -2.96 24.46 15.46
N LEU A 14 -2.77 25.55 14.70
CA LEU A 14 -2.75 25.50 13.24
C LEU A 14 -1.63 24.56 12.73
N LEU A 15 -0.44 24.64 13.35
CA LEU A 15 0.68 23.77 13.01
C LEU A 15 0.40 22.31 13.36
N LEU A 16 -0.25 22.04 14.49
CA LEU A 16 -0.66 20.68 14.88
C LEU A 16 -1.70 20.12 13.92
N ASP A 17 -2.72 20.89 13.55
CA ASP A 17 -3.74 20.46 12.59
C ASP A 17 -3.11 20.14 11.22
N GLY A 18 -2.20 21.00 10.76
CA GLY A 18 -1.41 20.77 9.55
C GLY A 18 -0.51 19.54 9.66
N PHE A 19 0.16 19.35 10.80
CA PHE A 19 0.99 18.17 11.06
C PHE A 19 0.15 16.88 10.99
N VAL A 20 -1.04 16.87 11.59
CA VAL A 20 -1.93 15.69 11.57
C VAL A 20 -2.35 15.36 10.13
N LEU A 21 -2.77 16.36 9.35
CA LEU A 21 -3.13 16.21 7.94
C LEU A 21 -1.98 15.67 7.09
N ILE A 22 -0.76 16.17 7.29
CA ILE A 22 0.40 15.75 6.50
C ILE A 22 0.86 14.35 6.93
N PHE A 23 1.07 14.15 8.24
CA PHE A 23 1.76 12.96 8.74
C PHE A 23 0.85 11.72 8.77
N PHE A 24 -0.39 11.86 9.22
CA PHE A 24 -1.33 10.74 9.32
C PHE A 24 -2.14 10.52 8.04
N TYR A 25 -2.46 11.59 7.30
CA TYR A 25 -3.36 11.50 6.15
C TYR A 25 -2.69 11.78 4.79
N GLN A 26 -1.37 11.95 4.73
CA GLN A 26 -0.63 12.18 3.47
C GLN A 26 -1.26 13.27 2.59
N THR A 27 -1.80 14.32 3.23
CA THR A 27 -2.46 15.51 2.64
C THR A 27 -3.69 15.29 1.75
N THR A 28 -3.94 14.08 1.26
CA THR A 28 -5.00 13.79 0.28
C THR A 28 -5.96 12.70 0.75
N ALA A 29 -5.56 11.87 1.73
CA ALA A 29 -6.37 10.78 2.27
C ALA A 29 -7.23 11.19 3.48
N ALA A 30 -7.21 12.46 3.90
CA ALA A 30 -8.01 12.91 5.04
C ALA A 30 -9.50 13.01 4.69
N PRO A 31 -10.42 12.75 5.63
CA PRO A 31 -11.83 12.99 5.40
C PRO A 31 -12.11 14.48 5.11
N PRO A 32 -13.12 14.81 4.28
CA PRO A 32 -13.46 16.20 3.91
C PRO A 32 -13.62 17.14 5.11
N SER A 33 -14.17 16.62 6.22
CA SER A 33 -14.35 17.37 7.46
C SER A 33 -13.06 17.95 8.02
N TYR A 34 -11.93 17.25 7.91
CA TYR A 34 -10.63 17.71 8.43
C TYR A 34 -10.11 18.91 7.64
N TYR A 35 -10.30 18.92 6.32
CA TYR A 35 -9.94 20.09 5.51
C TYR A 35 -10.86 21.27 5.82
N ILE A 36 -12.16 21.05 5.98
CA ILE A 36 -13.11 22.11 6.37
C ILE A 36 -12.68 22.73 7.71
N CYS A 37 -12.36 21.90 8.71
CA CYS A 37 -11.86 22.35 10.00
C CYS A 37 -10.57 23.16 9.85
N PHE A 38 -9.57 22.64 9.12
CA PHE A 38 -8.30 23.32 8.90
C PHE A 38 -8.47 24.69 8.22
N TRP A 39 -9.24 24.76 7.14
CA TRP A 39 -9.51 26.01 6.43
C TRP A 39 -10.33 26.99 7.29
N ALA A 40 -11.26 26.50 8.11
CA ALA A 40 -11.98 27.34 9.07
C ALA A 40 -11.04 27.91 10.14
N VAL A 41 -10.12 27.10 10.71
CA VAL A 41 -9.10 27.57 11.65
C VAL A 41 -8.22 28.64 11.01
N LEU A 42 -7.77 28.40 9.76
CA LEU A 42 -6.98 29.37 9.02
C LEU A 42 -7.76 30.68 8.79
N ALA A 43 -9.02 30.61 8.35
CA ALA A 43 -9.87 31.76 8.12
C ALA A 43 -10.11 32.57 9.41
N VAL A 44 -10.44 31.91 10.53
CA VAL A 44 -10.62 32.57 11.84
C VAL A 44 -9.31 33.22 12.29
N THR A 45 -8.16 32.58 12.06
CA THR A 45 -6.85 33.14 12.39
C THR A 45 -6.52 34.38 11.56
N LEU A 46 -6.81 34.36 10.26
CA LEU A 46 -6.63 35.50 9.36
C LEU A 46 -7.57 36.66 9.72
N LEU A 47 -8.85 36.38 9.99
CA LEU A 47 -9.81 37.38 10.44
C LEU A 47 -9.38 38.01 11.77
N PHE A 48 -8.83 37.20 12.69
CA PHE A 48 -8.30 37.71 13.95
C PHE A 48 -7.07 38.60 13.75
N LEU A 49 -6.17 38.25 12.84
CA LEU A 49 -5.02 39.09 12.46
C LEU A 49 -5.47 40.43 11.87
N LEU A 50 -6.45 40.42 10.95
CA LEU A 50 -7.04 41.62 10.39
C LEU A 50 -7.70 42.50 11.47
N TYR A 51 -8.46 41.89 12.37
CA TYR A 51 -9.02 42.57 13.54
C TYR A 51 -7.93 43.25 14.38
N TRP A 52 -6.86 42.52 14.68
CA TRP A 52 -5.78 43.01 15.54
C TRP A 52 -5.02 44.19 14.93
N ILE A 53 -4.75 44.15 13.63
CA ILE A 53 -3.97 45.15 12.91
C ILE A 53 -4.80 46.41 12.63
N PHE A 54 -6.02 46.25 12.08
CA PHE A 54 -6.76 47.38 11.50
C PHE A 54 -7.92 47.88 12.37
N PHE A 55 -8.66 46.98 13.02
CA PHE A 55 -9.95 47.33 13.62
C PHE A 55 -9.90 47.53 15.13
N ARG A 56 -8.88 47.00 15.80
CA ARG A 56 -8.75 47.05 17.26
C ARG A 56 -8.84 48.46 17.85
N LYS A 57 -8.28 49.47 17.17
CA LYS A 57 -8.31 50.86 17.68
C LYS A 57 -9.72 51.48 17.61
N LYS A 58 -10.54 51.08 16.63
CA LYS A 58 -11.85 51.68 16.32
C LYS A 58 -13.04 51.07 17.10
N LEU A 59 -12.87 49.94 17.78
CA LEU A 59 -13.94 49.26 18.51
C LEU A 59 -14.18 49.80 19.94
N ARG A 60 -15.33 49.50 20.55
CA ARG A 60 -15.59 49.74 21.98
C ARG A 60 -14.73 48.82 22.86
N ALA A 61 -14.36 49.29 24.06
CA ALA A 61 -13.50 48.55 24.99
C ALA A 61 -14.08 47.19 25.40
N ASP A 62 -15.41 47.11 25.58
CA ASP A 62 -16.09 45.87 25.98
C ASP A 62 -15.96 44.79 24.91
N ILE A 63 -16.18 45.15 23.65
CA ILE A 63 -16.08 44.23 22.51
C ILE A 63 -14.63 43.77 22.30
N LYS A 64 -13.65 44.66 22.52
CA LYS A 64 -12.22 44.31 22.42
C LYS A 64 -11.79 43.17 23.34
N ARG A 65 -12.48 43.00 24.47
CA ARG A 65 -12.16 41.99 25.49
C ARG A 65 -12.67 40.60 25.10
N TYR A 66 -13.84 40.51 24.47
CA TYR A 66 -14.47 39.23 24.13
C TYR A 66 -13.95 38.62 22.82
N ILE A 67 -13.58 39.44 21.83
CA ILE A 67 -13.14 38.94 20.51
C ILE A 67 -12.00 37.91 20.62
N PRO A 68 -10.89 38.15 21.36
CA PRO A 68 -9.84 37.15 21.50
C PRO A 68 -10.37 35.85 22.09
N PHE A 69 -11.15 35.93 23.16
CA PHE A 69 -11.72 34.75 23.83
C PHE A 69 -12.58 33.91 22.88
N CYS A 70 -13.50 34.54 22.14
CA CYS A 70 -14.35 33.85 21.17
C CYS A 70 -13.53 33.22 20.04
N CYS A 71 -12.50 33.90 19.53
CA CYS A 71 -11.62 33.36 18.49
C CYS A 71 -10.83 32.13 18.99
N THR A 72 -10.28 32.18 20.21
CA THR A 72 -9.61 30.99 20.80
C THR A 72 -10.55 29.83 20.98
N LEU A 73 -11.77 30.08 21.47
CA LEU A 73 -12.75 29.02 21.68
C LEU A 73 -13.15 28.38 20.36
N ALA A 74 -13.39 29.20 19.32
CA ALA A 74 -13.71 28.70 17.98
C ALA A 74 -12.59 27.82 17.42
N ILE A 75 -11.33 28.26 17.52
CA ILE A 75 -10.20 27.48 17.01
C ILE A 75 -9.96 26.22 17.82
N LEU A 76 -10.06 26.28 19.15
CA LEU A 76 -9.99 25.08 19.98
C LEU A 76 -11.06 24.06 19.54
N LEU A 77 -12.31 24.49 19.37
CA LEU A 77 -13.42 23.63 18.98
C LEU A 77 -13.21 23.01 17.59
N LEU A 78 -12.68 23.79 16.63
CA LEU A 78 -12.40 23.31 15.28
C LEU A 78 -11.19 22.36 15.24
N SER A 79 -10.16 22.60 16.06
CA SER A 79 -8.96 21.77 16.14
C SER A 79 -9.16 20.49 16.97
N LEU A 80 -10.23 20.36 17.76
CA LEU A 80 -10.49 19.16 18.58
C LEU A 80 -10.52 17.86 17.76
N LEU A 81 -11.10 17.89 16.56
CA LEU A 81 -11.21 16.73 15.67
C LEU A 81 -9.82 16.25 15.18
N PRO A 82 -8.99 17.10 14.53
CA PRO A 82 -7.60 16.76 14.21
C PRO A 82 -6.75 16.38 15.43
N LEU A 83 -6.92 17.07 16.56
CA LEU A 83 -6.16 16.74 17.77
C LEU A 83 -6.50 15.34 18.29
N TYR A 84 -7.79 15.01 18.33
CA TYR A 84 -8.26 13.71 18.79
C TYR A 84 -7.72 12.59 17.91
N SER A 85 -7.80 12.73 16.59
CA SER A 85 -7.26 11.73 15.66
C SER A 85 -5.74 11.62 15.80
N GLY A 86 -5.04 12.74 15.87
CA GLY A 86 -3.59 12.79 15.99
C GLY A 86 -3.08 12.15 17.27
N ILE A 87 -3.69 12.45 18.41
CA ILE A 87 -3.33 11.83 19.71
C ILE A 87 -3.61 10.34 19.68
N ARG A 88 -4.80 9.93 19.24
CA ARG A 88 -5.19 8.52 19.23
C ARG A 88 -4.28 7.68 18.32
N ASP A 89 -3.97 8.18 17.13
CA ASP A 89 -3.06 7.51 16.21
C ASP A 89 -1.60 7.54 16.68
N LEU A 90 -1.15 8.61 17.34
CA LEU A 90 0.18 8.65 17.94
C LEU A 90 0.31 7.62 19.08
N THR A 91 -0.71 7.49 19.93
CA THR A 91 -0.72 6.49 21.00
C THR A 91 -0.81 5.06 20.47
N ALA A 92 -1.51 4.84 19.36
CA ALA A 92 -1.63 3.53 18.73
C ALA A 92 -0.37 3.14 17.93
N LYS A 93 0.61 4.02 17.75
CA LYS A 93 1.83 3.69 17.00
C LYS A 93 2.67 2.60 17.66
N SER A 94 2.63 2.49 18.99
CA SER A 94 3.32 1.44 19.74
C SER A 94 2.60 0.08 19.66
N ASN A 95 1.26 0.10 19.62
CA ASN A 95 0.40 -1.08 19.51
C ASN A 95 -0.68 -0.80 18.46
N PRO A 96 -0.35 -0.93 17.16
CA PRO A 96 -1.31 -0.68 16.08
C PRO A 96 -2.41 -1.75 16.07
N GLU A 97 -3.58 -1.40 15.54
CA GLU A 97 -4.65 -2.37 15.32
C GLU A 97 -4.20 -3.37 14.24
N GLU A 98 -4.51 -4.64 14.43
CA GLU A 98 -4.18 -5.70 13.48
C GLU A 98 -5.47 -6.34 12.97
N ALA A 99 -5.57 -6.53 11.65
CA ALA A 99 -6.66 -7.25 11.02
C ALA A 99 -6.13 -8.18 9.92
N THR A 100 -6.78 -9.33 9.80
CA THR A 100 -6.61 -10.23 8.66
C THR A 100 -7.70 -9.93 7.64
N LEU A 101 -7.31 -9.56 6.42
CA LEU A 101 -8.22 -9.20 5.34
C LEU A 101 -8.18 -10.24 4.23
N THR A 102 -9.35 -10.58 3.71
CA THR A 102 -9.56 -11.39 2.51
C THR A 102 -10.24 -10.58 1.42
N GLN A 103 -10.31 -11.10 0.18
CA GLN A 103 -10.93 -10.40 -0.96
C GLN A 103 -10.35 -8.99 -1.17
N VAL A 104 -9.02 -8.89 -1.07
CA VAL A 104 -8.34 -7.60 -1.02
C VAL A 104 -8.36 -6.89 -2.38
N GLU A 105 -8.56 -5.58 -2.37
CA GLU A 105 -8.47 -4.71 -3.55
C GLU A 105 -7.59 -3.51 -3.23
N PHE A 106 -6.53 -3.31 -4.00
CA PHE A 106 -5.71 -2.10 -3.93
C PHE A 106 -6.20 -1.10 -4.96
N SER A 107 -6.44 0.14 -4.54
CA SER A 107 -6.86 1.21 -5.42
C SER A 107 -5.92 2.42 -5.34
N LYS A 108 -5.77 3.09 -6.48
CA LYS A 108 -5.07 4.35 -6.62
C LYS A 108 -6.03 5.34 -7.25
N THR A 109 -6.27 6.46 -6.57
CA THR A 109 -7.15 7.52 -7.05
C THR A 109 -6.33 8.79 -7.25
N LYS A 110 -6.39 9.36 -8.46
CA LYS A 110 -5.75 10.63 -8.81
C LYS A 110 -6.70 11.77 -8.43
N HIS A 111 -6.24 12.66 -7.58
CA HIS A 111 -6.99 13.84 -7.17
C HIS A 111 -6.62 15.02 -8.07
N THR A 112 -7.61 15.66 -8.66
CA THR A 112 -7.43 16.87 -9.46
C THR A 112 -8.35 17.98 -8.94
N LEU A 113 -7.85 19.21 -8.92
CA LEU A 113 -8.62 20.39 -8.58
C LEU A 113 -8.32 21.47 -9.63
N PHE A 114 -9.35 21.94 -10.33
CA PHE A 114 -9.22 22.92 -11.43
C PHE A 114 -8.16 22.54 -12.49
N GLY A 115 -8.04 21.25 -12.82
CA GLY A 115 -7.06 20.74 -13.79
C GLY A 115 -5.64 20.56 -13.25
N ILE A 116 -5.38 20.92 -11.98
CA ILE A 116 -4.09 20.73 -11.32
C ILE A 116 -4.12 19.40 -10.55
N SER A 117 -3.12 18.55 -10.76
CA SER A 117 -2.96 17.29 -10.04
C SER A 117 -2.54 17.55 -8.59
N LEU A 118 -3.40 17.17 -7.63
CA LEU A 118 -3.16 17.25 -6.19
C LEU A 118 -2.40 16.05 -5.63
N GLY A 119 -2.13 15.04 -6.46
CA GLY A 119 -1.46 13.80 -6.06
C GLY A 119 -2.39 12.59 -6.12
N ASN A 120 -1.92 11.45 -5.63
CA ASN A 120 -2.68 10.21 -5.63
C ASN A 120 -2.88 9.71 -4.21
N THR A 121 -4.07 9.20 -3.91
CA THR A 121 -4.32 8.38 -2.72
C THR A 121 -4.21 6.92 -3.07
N TYR A 122 -3.64 6.13 -2.16
CA TYR A 122 -3.53 4.69 -2.30
C TYR A 122 -4.29 4.04 -1.15
N CYS A 123 -5.15 3.08 -1.48
CA CYS A 123 -6.02 2.43 -0.54
C CYS A 123 -5.95 0.91 -0.74
N MET A 124 -6.12 0.19 0.35
CA MET A 124 -6.30 -1.25 0.40
C MET A 124 -7.65 -1.50 1.07
N GLU A 125 -8.57 -2.09 0.33
CA GLU A 125 -9.86 -2.54 0.85
C GLU A 125 -9.84 -4.06 1.00
N GLY A 126 -10.54 -4.59 1.99
CA GLY A 126 -10.72 -6.02 2.15
C GLY A 126 -11.81 -6.32 3.17
N THR A 127 -12.11 -7.60 3.34
CA THR A 127 -13.15 -8.08 4.25
C THR A 127 -12.48 -8.80 5.43
N ASP A 128 -12.88 -8.45 6.65
CA ASP A 128 -12.39 -9.10 7.86
C ASP A 128 -13.08 -10.47 8.08
N PRO A 129 -12.64 -11.28 9.08
CA PRO A 129 -13.25 -12.58 9.35
C PRO A 129 -14.71 -12.52 9.84
N TRP A 130 -15.21 -11.33 10.18
CA TRP A 130 -16.58 -11.06 10.59
C TRP A 130 -17.42 -10.43 9.47
N ASP A 131 -16.95 -10.55 8.23
CA ASP A 131 -17.61 -10.05 7.02
C ASP A 131 -17.80 -8.53 6.98
N LYS A 132 -16.96 -7.78 7.71
CA LYS A 132 -16.94 -6.32 7.67
C LYS A 132 -15.91 -5.84 6.67
N LYS A 133 -16.35 -4.94 5.79
CA LYS A 133 -15.46 -4.25 4.85
C LYS A 133 -14.58 -3.25 5.60
N VAL A 134 -13.27 -3.40 5.48
CA VAL A 134 -12.25 -2.53 6.06
C VAL A 134 -11.51 -1.84 4.92
N SER A 135 -11.33 -0.52 5.04
CA SER A 135 -10.59 0.32 4.10
C SER A 135 -9.40 0.93 4.84
N ILE A 136 -8.20 0.73 4.28
CA ILE A 136 -6.92 1.09 4.89
C ILE A 136 -6.13 1.94 3.90
N ALA A 137 -5.66 3.11 4.33
CA ALA A 137 -4.78 3.96 3.55
C ALA A 137 -3.36 3.38 3.52
N VAL A 138 -2.85 3.05 2.34
CA VAL A 138 -1.49 2.51 2.15
C VAL A 138 -0.57 3.56 1.54
N THR A 139 0.73 3.36 1.64
CA THR A 139 1.71 4.20 0.97
C THR A 139 1.85 3.83 -0.51
N LYS A 140 2.38 4.76 -1.32
CA LYS A 140 2.76 4.44 -2.70
C LYS A 140 3.70 3.23 -2.78
N LYS A 141 4.67 3.14 -1.86
CA LYS A 141 5.63 2.04 -1.82
C LYS A 141 4.90 0.71 -1.62
N GLU A 142 4.00 0.62 -0.65
CA GLU A 142 3.20 -0.59 -0.41
C GLU A 142 2.31 -0.89 -1.61
N PHE A 143 1.63 0.11 -2.17
CA PHE A 143 0.85 -0.08 -3.40
C PHE A 143 1.70 -0.64 -4.53
N ASP A 144 2.84 -0.02 -4.86
CA ASP A 144 3.75 -0.48 -5.91
C ASP A 144 4.34 -1.87 -5.61
N THR A 145 4.50 -2.23 -4.32
CA THR A 145 4.98 -3.55 -3.84
C THR A 145 3.90 -4.62 -3.88
N TYR A 146 2.63 -4.28 -4.01
CA TYR A 146 1.57 -5.29 -4.07
C TYR A 146 0.83 -5.22 -5.43
N SER A 147 0.95 -4.14 -6.18
CA SER A 147 0.37 -3.97 -7.51
C SER A 147 1.16 -4.66 -8.64
N TYR A 148 1.85 -5.79 -8.38
CA TYR A 148 2.86 -6.40 -9.27
C TYR A 148 2.37 -6.89 -10.65
N LEU A 149 1.10 -6.74 -11.00
CA LEU A 149 0.56 -7.18 -12.29
C LEU A 149 -0.08 -6.07 -13.10
N GLN A 150 0.74 -5.20 -13.68
CA GLN A 150 0.39 -4.69 -15.00
C GLN A 150 1.65 -4.63 -15.87
N PRO A 151 1.64 -5.24 -17.08
CA PRO A 151 2.76 -5.13 -18.00
C PRO A 151 3.09 -3.66 -18.24
N LYS A 152 4.39 -3.31 -18.26
CA LYS A 152 4.90 -1.97 -18.61
C LYS A 152 4.20 -1.49 -19.88
N GLY A 153 3.23 -0.57 -19.74
CA GLY A 153 2.45 -0.02 -20.86
C GLY A 153 0.92 -0.18 -20.77
N SER A 154 0.39 -0.98 -19.83
CA SER A 154 -1.07 -1.19 -19.67
C SER A 154 -1.75 -0.29 -18.63
N LEU A 155 -0.95 0.46 -17.87
CA LEU A 155 -1.44 1.53 -17.03
C LEU A 155 -1.77 2.72 -17.92
N ASP A 156 -3.06 2.96 -18.16
CA ASP A 156 -3.50 4.26 -18.63
C ASP A 156 -3.15 5.28 -17.54
N LYS A 157 -1.98 5.93 -17.70
CA LYS A 157 -1.39 6.80 -16.68
C LYS A 157 -2.28 8.00 -16.36
N ASP A 158 -3.27 8.24 -17.22
CA ASP A 158 -4.25 9.31 -17.09
C ASP A 158 -5.59 8.87 -16.51
N SER A 159 -5.80 7.56 -16.24
CA SER A 159 -7.02 7.11 -15.57
C SER A 159 -7.15 7.76 -14.17
N PRO A 160 -8.32 8.34 -13.83
CA PRO A 160 -8.56 8.93 -12.52
C PRO A 160 -8.54 7.89 -11.40
N GLU A 161 -8.79 6.62 -11.72
CA GLU A 161 -8.78 5.53 -10.74
C GLU A 161 -8.20 4.25 -11.36
N ILE A 162 -7.35 3.56 -10.60
CA ILE A 162 -6.76 2.26 -10.94
C ILE A 162 -7.05 1.32 -9.78
N ARG A 163 -7.52 0.10 -10.07
CA ARG A 163 -7.87 -0.92 -9.08
C ARG A 163 -7.20 -2.24 -9.42
N TYR A 164 -6.69 -2.91 -8.41
CA TYR A 164 -6.04 -4.22 -8.47
C TYR A 164 -6.73 -5.13 -7.46
N LYS A 165 -7.54 -6.04 -7.98
CA LYS A 165 -8.28 -6.98 -7.14
C LYS A 165 -7.48 -8.28 -7.01
N TYR A 166 -7.21 -8.67 -5.77
CA TYR A 166 -6.68 -9.97 -5.43
C TYR A 166 -7.79 -10.99 -5.42
N ALA A 167 -7.40 -12.25 -5.59
CA ALA A 167 -8.36 -13.33 -5.56
C ALA A 167 -8.96 -13.49 -4.14
N PRO A 168 -10.15 -14.09 -4.02
CA PRO A 168 -10.88 -14.16 -2.75
C PRO A 168 -10.15 -14.92 -1.64
N ASP A 169 -9.29 -15.86 -2.02
CA ASP A 169 -8.48 -16.71 -1.17
C ASP A 169 -7.21 -16.02 -0.64
N SER A 170 -6.81 -14.89 -1.23
CA SER A 170 -5.66 -14.13 -0.76
C SER A 170 -5.89 -13.55 0.63
N LYS A 171 -4.91 -13.74 1.52
CA LYS A 171 -4.97 -13.27 2.91
C LYS A 171 -3.85 -12.27 3.20
N PHE A 172 -4.24 -11.12 3.73
CA PHE A 172 -3.31 -10.09 4.16
C PHE A 172 -3.44 -9.84 5.65
N ILE A 173 -2.32 -9.81 6.36
CA ILE A 173 -2.25 -9.28 7.72
C ILE A 173 -1.82 -7.82 7.61
N VAL A 174 -2.66 -6.93 8.11
CA VAL A 174 -2.40 -5.49 8.09
C VAL A 174 -2.42 -4.94 9.50
N LYS A 175 -1.36 -4.22 9.85
CA LYS A 175 -1.30 -3.37 11.03
C LYS A 175 -1.54 -1.93 10.63
N TYR A 176 -2.49 -1.27 11.26
CA TYR A 176 -2.92 0.07 10.88
C TYR A 176 -3.28 0.95 12.09
N LEU A 177 -3.32 2.26 11.85
CA LEU A 177 -3.69 3.25 12.86
C LEU A 177 -5.23 3.37 12.96
N PRO A 178 -5.80 3.44 14.16
CA PRO A 178 -7.23 3.27 14.39
C PRO A 178 -8.11 4.34 13.73
N VAL A 179 -7.65 5.61 13.68
CA VAL A 179 -8.45 6.74 13.20
C VAL A 179 -8.12 7.09 11.76
N SER A 180 -6.85 7.30 11.43
CA SER A 180 -6.44 7.57 10.05
C SER A 180 -6.55 6.37 9.13
N LYS A 181 -6.70 5.16 9.69
CA LYS A 181 -6.64 3.89 8.95
C LYS A 181 -5.38 3.78 8.09
N LYS A 182 -4.30 4.48 8.46
CA LYS A 182 -3.02 4.42 7.76
C LYS A 182 -2.31 3.11 8.11
N ALA A 183 -1.87 2.38 7.08
CA ALA A 183 -1.06 1.20 7.23
C ALA A 183 0.29 1.53 7.86
N VAL A 184 0.68 0.72 8.84
CA VAL A 184 1.99 0.70 9.48
C VAL A 184 2.81 -0.48 8.93
N HIS A 185 2.14 -1.60 8.67
CA HIS A 185 2.74 -2.80 8.11
C HIS A 185 1.69 -3.59 7.33
N VAL A 186 2.04 -4.05 6.13
CA VAL A 186 1.22 -4.90 5.28
C VAL A 186 2.03 -6.15 4.97
N LEU A 187 1.47 -7.33 5.23
CA LEU A 187 2.08 -8.62 4.91
C LEU A 187 1.07 -9.51 4.19
N GLU A 188 1.42 -9.99 3.01
CA GLU A 188 0.69 -11.06 2.35
C GLU A 188 1.06 -12.40 2.99
N THR A 189 0.06 -13.13 3.47
CA THR A 189 0.24 -14.43 4.17
C THR A 189 -0.16 -15.63 3.33
N THR A 190 -1.02 -15.40 2.35
CA THR A 190 -1.41 -16.40 1.34
C THR A 190 -1.50 -15.69 -0.02
N PRO A 191 -0.48 -15.79 -0.87
CA PRO A 191 -0.59 -15.44 -2.29
C PRO A 191 -1.69 -16.26 -2.98
N SER A 192 -2.39 -15.71 -3.97
CA SER A 192 -3.33 -16.53 -4.76
C SER A 192 -2.67 -17.06 -6.04
N PRO A 193 -2.95 -18.32 -6.45
CA PRO A 193 -2.45 -18.90 -7.69
C PRO A 193 -2.85 -18.14 -8.97
N LEU A 194 -3.91 -17.32 -8.95
CA LEU A 194 -4.35 -16.52 -10.10
C LEU A 194 -3.48 -15.27 -10.35
N THR A 195 -2.71 -14.86 -9.34
CA THR A 195 -1.91 -13.63 -9.37
C THR A 195 -0.61 -13.82 -10.18
N TYR A 196 -0.19 -15.04 -10.51
CA TYR A 196 1.11 -15.29 -11.18
C TYR A 196 0.99 -15.75 -12.65
N LYS A 197 -0.07 -15.36 -13.36
CA LYS A 197 -0.09 -15.53 -14.83
C LYS A 197 0.84 -14.51 -15.50
N THR A 198 2.14 -14.79 -15.50
CA THR A 198 3.13 -14.13 -16.35
C THR A 198 2.94 -14.50 -17.82
N ASN A 199 3.34 -13.62 -18.74
CA ASN A 199 3.22 -13.80 -20.19
C ASN A 199 3.71 -15.19 -20.64
N VAL A 200 2.80 -15.96 -21.25
CA VAL A 200 2.99 -17.35 -21.73
C VAL A 200 4.19 -17.53 -22.67
N SER A 201 4.74 -16.45 -23.25
CA SER A 201 5.78 -16.52 -24.28
C SER A 201 7.19 -16.84 -23.81
N LYS A 202 7.45 -17.00 -22.50
CA LYS A 202 8.80 -17.30 -21.95
C LYS A 202 8.82 -18.42 -20.92
N GLU A 203 7.69 -19.08 -20.72
CA GLU A 203 7.56 -20.15 -19.74
C GLU A 203 8.28 -21.41 -20.23
N ILE A 204 9.18 -21.94 -19.42
CA ILE A 204 9.91 -23.18 -19.66
C ILE A 204 9.24 -24.27 -18.83
N GLN A 205 8.95 -25.42 -19.46
CA GLN A 205 8.41 -26.60 -18.78
C GLN A 205 9.52 -27.65 -18.65
N ALA A 206 9.65 -28.24 -17.47
CA ALA A 206 10.65 -29.24 -17.18
C ALA A 206 10.15 -30.26 -16.15
N GLU A 207 10.82 -31.40 -16.05
CA GLU A 207 10.61 -32.41 -15.02
C GLU A 207 11.83 -32.45 -14.11
N ILE A 208 11.63 -32.42 -12.80
CA ILE A 208 12.72 -32.52 -11.82
C ILE A 208 13.32 -33.91 -11.91
N THR A 209 14.59 -34.00 -12.31
CA THR A 209 15.30 -35.27 -12.37
C THR A 209 16.04 -35.56 -11.07
N LYS A 210 16.55 -34.51 -10.41
CA LYS A 210 17.30 -34.64 -9.15
C LYS A 210 17.35 -33.33 -8.38
N ILE A 211 17.27 -33.42 -7.05
CA ILE A 211 17.41 -32.27 -6.15
C ILE A 211 18.76 -32.37 -5.44
N THR A 212 19.64 -31.41 -5.71
CA THR A 212 21.00 -31.42 -5.14
C THR A 212 21.04 -30.70 -3.80
N ASP A 213 20.42 -29.53 -3.71
CA ASP A 213 20.25 -28.75 -2.49
C ASP A 213 19.05 -27.80 -2.59
N SER A 214 18.85 -26.95 -1.56
CA SER A 214 17.72 -26.01 -1.47
C SER A 214 17.70 -24.92 -2.55
N SER A 215 18.77 -24.78 -3.33
CA SER A 215 18.96 -23.74 -4.35
C SER A 215 19.36 -24.30 -5.72
N THR A 216 19.56 -25.61 -5.83
CA THR A 216 20.11 -26.27 -7.02
C THR A 216 19.33 -27.53 -7.36
N ILE A 217 18.68 -27.52 -8.52
CA ILE A 217 17.83 -28.61 -9.00
C ILE A 217 18.25 -28.98 -10.43
N GLU A 218 18.42 -30.28 -10.70
CA GLU A 218 18.58 -30.79 -12.06
C GLU A 218 17.19 -31.10 -12.64
N ALA A 219 16.94 -30.69 -13.87
CA ALA A 219 15.66 -30.90 -14.54
C ALA A 219 15.85 -31.24 -16.02
N SER A 220 14.86 -31.92 -16.60
CA SER A 220 14.79 -32.24 -18.04
C SER A 220 13.66 -31.45 -18.69
N ILE A 221 13.94 -30.74 -19.77
CA ILE A 221 12.92 -29.94 -20.48
C ILE A 221 11.83 -30.86 -21.07
N THR A 222 10.56 -30.52 -20.85
CA THR A 222 9.42 -31.37 -21.25
C THR A 222 8.66 -30.84 -22.47
N ALA A 223 8.89 -29.58 -22.84
CA ALA A 223 8.35 -28.94 -24.05
C ALA A 223 9.40 -28.05 -24.73
N ASP A 224 9.40 -28.02 -26.07
CA ASP A 224 10.31 -27.18 -26.85
C ASP A 224 10.08 -25.69 -26.52
N ASN A 225 11.17 -24.94 -26.34
CA ASN A 225 11.14 -23.52 -26.06
C ASN A 225 12.06 -22.74 -27.01
N ASP A 226 11.47 -22.13 -28.02
CA ASP A 226 12.18 -21.39 -29.07
C ASP A 226 12.90 -20.13 -28.55
N ALA A 227 12.48 -19.57 -27.41
CA ALA A 227 13.04 -18.32 -26.89
C ALA A 227 14.48 -18.49 -26.39
N TYR A 228 14.83 -19.70 -25.95
CA TYR A 228 16.14 -20.03 -25.39
C TYR A 228 16.84 -21.18 -26.13
N GLY A 229 16.27 -21.66 -27.23
CA GLY A 229 16.83 -22.76 -28.03
C GLY A 229 16.84 -24.11 -27.31
N LEU A 230 16.08 -24.23 -26.22
CA LEU A 230 15.97 -25.44 -25.42
C LEU A 230 14.98 -26.41 -26.08
N LYS A 231 15.38 -27.67 -26.21
CA LYS A 231 14.57 -28.73 -26.79
C LYS A 231 14.09 -29.68 -25.71
N LYS A 232 12.96 -30.33 -25.99
CA LYS A 232 12.47 -31.42 -25.17
C LYS A 232 13.53 -32.51 -25.01
N GLY A 233 13.81 -32.86 -23.75
CA GLY A 233 14.82 -33.83 -23.36
C GLY A 233 16.17 -33.25 -23.01
N ASP A 234 16.39 -31.93 -23.20
CA ASP A 234 17.62 -31.27 -22.76
C ASP A 234 17.71 -31.28 -21.22
N ALA A 235 18.88 -31.64 -20.70
CA ALA A 235 19.17 -31.54 -19.28
C ALA A 235 19.61 -30.12 -18.92
N VAL A 236 19.08 -29.57 -17.83
CA VAL A 236 19.37 -28.21 -17.34
C VAL A 236 19.59 -28.21 -15.84
N ILE A 237 20.36 -27.24 -15.35
CA ILE A 237 20.51 -26.97 -13.92
C ILE A 237 19.74 -25.70 -13.58
N LEU A 238 18.81 -25.78 -12.64
CA LEU A 238 18.10 -24.64 -12.10
C LEU A 238 18.85 -24.15 -10.87
N ASN A 239 19.22 -22.88 -10.85
CA ASN A 239 19.97 -22.27 -9.75
C ASN A 239 19.29 -20.97 -9.28
N GLY A 240 19.14 -20.78 -7.98
CA GLY A 240 18.66 -19.51 -7.44
C GLY A 240 18.18 -19.60 -6.00
N SER A 241 17.93 -18.45 -5.39
CA SER A 241 17.15 -18.35 -4.15
C SER A 241 15.68 -18.63 -4.48
N MET A 242 15.39 -19.92 -4.68
CA MET A 242 14.10 -20.43 -5.13
C MET A 242 13.04 -20.16 -4.07
N THR A 243 12.12 -19.25 -4.39
CA THR A 243 10.87 -19.18 -3.65
C THR A 243 9.93 -20.20 -4.27
N ILE A 244 9.64 -21.29 -3.54
CA ILE A 244 8.62 -22.25 -3.94
C ILE A 244 7.29 -21.50 -3.95
N LEU A 245 6.84 -21.10 -5.14
CA LEU A 245 5.50 -20.55 -5.36
C LEU A 245 4.63 -21.67 -5.88
N TYR A 246 4.46 -22.71 -5.06
CA TYR A 246 3.33 -23.59 -5.31
C TYR A 246 2.17 -23.26 -4.39
N PRO A 247 0.90 -23.38 -4.82
CA PRO A 247 -0.24 -23.62 -3.96
C PRO A 247 -0.08 -23.02 -2.59
N TYR A 248 -0.47 -21.77 -2.48
CA TYR A 248 -0.30 -21.10 -1.22
C TYR A 248 -1.38 -21.54 -0.24
N ASN A 249 -0.92 -22.35 0.70
CA ASN A 249 -1.44 -22.52 2.04
C ASN A 249 -2.60 -23.51 2.21
N VAL A 250 -2.33 -24.80 1.96
CA VAL A 250 -2.94 -25.87 2.76
C VAL A 250 -1.83 -26.49 3.59
N GLN A 251 -1.75 -26.11 4.87
CA GLN A 251 -1.03 -26.77 5.98
C GLN A 251 -0.21 -28.04 5.62
N GLY A 252 0.88 -27.84 4.89
CA GLY A 252 1.74 -28.89 4.36
C GLY A 252 2.59 -28.30 3.25
N PHE A 253 3.85 -27.99 3.55
CA PHE A 253 4.81 -27.60 2.51
C PHE A 253 4.94 -28.78 1.55
N TYR A 254 4.50 -28.62 0.30
CA TYR A 254 4.81 -29.60 -0.72
C TYR A 254 6.29 -29.42 -1.07
N GLU A 255 7.10 -30.37 -0.61
CA GLU A 255 8.50 -30.46 -0.99
C GLU A 255 8.56 -31.03 -2.41
N PHE A 256 9.16 -30.27 -3.33
CA PHE A 256 9.44 -30.79 -4.67
C PHE A 256 10.22 -32.10 -4.56
N LYS A 257 9.91 -33.05 -5.42
CA LYS A 257 10.57 -34.34 -5.50
C LYS A 257 10.93 -34.68 -6.94
N GLU A 258 11.80 -35.66 -7.09
CA GLU A 258 12.12 -36.23 -8.40
C GLU A 258 10.85 -36.77 -9.08
N GLY A 259 10.70 -36.47 -10.37
CA GLY A 259 9.54 -36.79 -11.20
C GLY A 259 8.44 -35.70 -11.22
N ASP A 260 8.60 -34.63 -10.44
CA ASP A 260 7.66 -33.51 -10.47
C ASP A 260 7.78 -32.70 -11.76
N GLN A 261 6.64 -32.50 -12.43
CA GLN A 261 6.54 -31.59 -13.57
C GLN A 261 6.47 -30.16 -13.07
N ILE A 262 7.28 -29.27 -13.61
CA ILE A 262 7.37 -27.87 -13.23
C ILE A 262 7.36 -26.93 -14.44
N TYR A 263 6.97 -25.68 -14.21
CA TYR A 263 7.10 -24.57 -15.14
C TYR A 263 7.71 -23.36 -14.43
N PHE A 264 8.47 -22.54 -15.16
CA PHE A 264 9.15 -21.39 -14.58
C PHE A 264 9.57 -20.40 -15.68
N ASN A 265 10.00 -19.21 -15.25
CA ASN A 265 10.68 -18.25 -16.11
C ASN A 265 12.14 -18.16 -15.70
N THR A 266 13.04 -18.03 -16.68
CA THR A 266 14.47 -17.82 -16.43
C THR A 266 14.81 -16.33 -16.43
N GLU A 267 15.64 -15.91 -15.47
CA GLU A 267 16.17 -14.55 -15.35
C GLU A 267 17.42 -14.38 -16.22
N SER A 268 18.30 -15.38 -16.22
CA SER A 268 19.51 -15.44 -17.03
C SER A 268 19.94 -16.89 -17.27
N ILE A 269 20.69 -17.10 -18.35
CA ILE A 269 21.25 -18.40 -18.72
C ILE A 269 22.77 -18.28 -18.74
N GLU A 270 23.44 -19.26 -18.13
CA GLU A 270 24.88 -19.47 -18.29
C GLU A 270 25.09 -20.69 -19.19
N ASP A 271 25.76 -20.45 -20.32
CA ASP A 271 26.06 -21.49 -21.29
C ASP A 271 27.21 -22.39 -20.80
N GLY A 272 27.02 -23.70 -20.89
CA GLY A 272 28.00 -24.73 -20.53
C GLY A 272 27.56 -26.11 -21.06
N ASP A 273 28.31 -27.17 -20.74
CA ASP A 273 27.97 -28.55 -21.14
C ASP A 273 26.58 -28.99 -20.62
N THR A 274 26.15 -28.40 -19.50
CA THR A 274 24.76 -28.40 -19.03
C THR A 274 24.40 -26.96 -18.68
N PRO A 275 23.43 -26.33 -19.37
CA PRO A 275 23.11 -24.93 -19.17
C PRO A 275 22.55 -24.70 -17.76
N ILE A 276 22.97 -23.60 -17.14
CA ILE A 276 22.47 -23.17 -15.83
C ILE A 276 21.44 -22.06 -16.04
N LEU A 277 20.22 -22.30 -15.58
CA LEU A 277 19.09 -21.37 -15.63
C LEU A 277 18.91 -20.75 -14.26
N HIS A 278 19.07 -19.42 -14.19
CA HIS A 278 18.84 -18.67 -12.95
C HIS A 278 17.35 -18.41 -12.79
N VAL A 279 16.77 -18.89 -11.68
CA VAL A 279 15.33 -18.87 -11.43
C VAL A 279 15.02 -18.36 -10.03
N SER A 280 14.05 -17.46 -9.91
CA SER A 280 13.53 -16.99 -8.63
C SER A 280 12.28 -17.75 -8.16
N VAL A 281 11.59 -18.41 -9.08
CA VAL A 281 10.25 -18.97 -8.90
C VAL A 281 10.13 -20.30 -9.63
N LEU A 282 9.63 -21.33 -8.93
CA LEU A 282 9.30 -22.64 -9.51
C LEU A 282 7.83 -23.00 -9.30
N ASN A 283 7.20 -23.50 -10.37
CA ASN A 283 5.80 -23.86 -10.35
C ASN A 283 5.51 -25.35 -10.71
N LEU A 284 4.96 -26.24 -9.86
CA LEU A 284 4.50 -27.61 -10.16
C LEU A 284 3.31 -27.70 -11.14
N GLN A 285 3.48 -28.23 -12.33
CA GLN A 285 2.33 -28.51 -13.20
C GLN A 285 1.33 -29.47 -12.52
N THR A 286 0.11 -29.00 -12.25
CA THR A 286 -1.00 -29.81 -11.71
C THR A 286 -1.98 -30.12 -12.83
N GLU A 287 -2.56 -31.33 -12.82
CA GLU A 287 -3.37 -31.88 -13.93
C GLU A 287 -4.69 -31.13 -14.22
N ASP A 288 -5.01 -30.05 -13.51
CA ASP A 288 -6.30 -29.34 -13.61
C ASP A 288 -6.39 -28.28 -14.73
N ALA A 289 -5.47 -28.30 -15.70
CA ALA A 289 -5.57 -27.48 -16.91
C ALA A 289 -5.97 -28.33 -18.13
N LYS A 290 -7.24 -28.74 -18.19
CA LYS A 290 -7.93 -29.13 -19.44
C LYS A 290 -9.09 -28.19 -19.71
#